data_AF-E3N737-F1
#
_entry.id   AF-E3N737-F1
#
_cell.length_a   1.000
_cell.length_b   1.000
_cell.length_c   1.000
_cell.angle_alpha   90.00
_cell.angle_beta   90.00
_cell.angle_gamma   90.00
#
_symmetry.space_group_name_H-M   'P 1'
#
loop_
_entity.id
_entity.type
_entity.pdbx_description
1 polymer ?
#
loop_
_entity_poly.entity_id
_entity_poly.type
_entity_poly.pdbx_seq_one_letter_code
_entity_poly.pdbx_strand_id
1 'polypeptide(L)'
;MTTTGKCFVLKHVFKNVSNMKEDEYHYSEAEEYYGVEWRMKACRTKEHLQFYFNCVKTAEVGKWTIEAQRKQVLLSKSTENRFKEGSATFGTTNTFHGT
;
A
#
# COMPACT_ATOMS: atom_id res chain seq x y z
N MET A 1 7.83 16.32 -9.15
CA MET A 1 8.05 15.32 -10.22
C MET A 1 6.91 15.47 -11.22
N THR A 2 7.21 15.78 -12.47
CA THR A 2 6.23 15.71 -13.56
C THR A 2 6.06 14.24 -13.94
N THR A 3 5.06 13.59 -13.36
CA THR A 3 4.72 12.20 -13.71
C THR A 3 3.94 12.22 -15.02
N THR A 4 4.60 11.91 -16.13
CA THR A 4 3.93 11.71 -17.42
C THR A 4 3.30 10.30 -17.41
N GLY A 5 2.09 10.17 -16.87
CA GLY A 5 1.41 8.86 -16.74
C GLY A 5 0.15 8.88 -15.87
N LYS A 6 -0.53 7.73 -15.82
CA LYS A 6 -1.68 7.46 -14.94
C LYS A 6 -1.26 7.58 -13.47
N CYS A 7 -1.91 8.44 -12.69
CA CYS A 7 -1.59 8.72 -11.29
C CYS A 7 -2.85 8.81 -10.44
N PHE A 8 -2.79 8.32 -9.22
CA PHE A 8 -3.89 8.44 -8.25
C PHE A 8 -3.34 8.54 -6.83
N VAL A 9 -4.21 8.91 -5.89
CA VAL A 9 -3.87 9.08 -4.48
C VAL A 9 -4.92 8.37 -3.63
N LEU A 10 -4.49 7.38 -2.84
CA LEU A 10 -5.32 6.78 -1.80
C LEU A 10 -5.11 7.51 -0.47
N LYS A 11 -6.19 7.69 0.30
CA LYS A 11 -6.13 8.28 1.65
C LYS A 11 -6.95 7.44 2.62
N HIS A 12 -6.38 7.14 3.78
CA HIS A 12 -7.06 6.37 4.82
C HIS A 12 -6.57 6.76 6.20
N VAL A 13 -7.49 6.75 7.18
CA VAL A 13 -7.19 7.00 8.59
C VAL A 13 -7.34 5.69 9.34
N PHE A 14 -6.21 5.04 9.64
CA PHE A 14 -6.20 3.88 10.54
C PHE A 14 -6.53 4.35 11.96
N LYS A 15 -7.66 3.89 12.50
CA LYS A 15 -8.09 4.20 13.87
C LYS A 15 -7.46 3.19 14.85
N ASN A 16 -7.31 3.61 16.11
CA ASN A 16 -6.87 2.76 17.21
C ASN A 16 -5.55 2.01 16.95
N VAL A 17 -4.60 2.66 16.25
CA VAL A 17 -3.29 2.09 15.88
C VAL A 17 -2.53 1.55 17.10
N SER A 18 -2.63 2.24 18.25
CA SER A 18 -2.01 1.80 19.51
C SER A 18 -2.56 0.48 20.05
N ASN A 19 -3.76 0.09 19.64
CA ASN A 19 -4.48 -1.10 20.10
C ASN A 19 -4.61 -2.16 19.01
N MET A 20 -3.99 -1.95 17.84
CA MET A 20 -3.89 -2.98 16.81
C MET A 20 -3.20 -4.21 17.41
N LYS A 21 -3.80 -5.38 17.20
CA LYS A 21 -3.16 -6.64 17.58
C LYS A 21 -1.92 -6.85 16.74
N GLU A 22 -0.91 -7.44 17.37
CA GLU A 22 0.31 -7.82 16.66
C GLU A 22 -0.03 -8.82 15.55
N ASP A 23 0.62 -8.65 14.40
CA ASP A 23 0.47 -9.47 13.19
C ASP A 23 -0.94 -9.48 12.56
N GLU A 24 -1.86 -8.63 13.02
CA GLU A 24 -3.18 -8.44 12.41
C GLU A 24 -3.13 -7.37 11.31
N TYR A 25 -3.57 -7.73 10.11
CA TYR A 25 -3.69 -6.79 9.00
C TYR A 25 -5.00 -6.01 9.07
N HIS A 26 -4.89 -4.70 9.19
CA HIS A 26 -6.01 -3.78 9.03
C HIS A 26 -5.99 -3.20 7.62
N TYR A 27 -7.11 -3.32 6.90
CA TYR A 27 -7.24 -2.89 5.50
C TYR A 27 -8.03 -1.58 5.41
N SER A 28 -7.66 -0.73 4.46
CA SER A 28 -8.57 0.28 3.95
C SER A 28 -9.63 -0.36 3.06
N GLU A 29 -10.68 0.40 2.78
CA GLU A 29 -11.55 0.12 1.64
C GLU A 29 -10.72 0.05 0.35
N ALA A 30 -11.21 -0.75 -0.60
CA ALA A 30 -10.66 -0.80 -1.94
C ALA A 30 -11.23 0.34 -2.78
N GLU A 31 -10.37 0.99 -3.56
CA GLU A 31 -10.73 2.05 -4.49
C GLU A 31 -10.26 1.67 -5.90
N GLU A 32 -11.14 1.84 -6.88
CA GLU A 32 -10.86 1.50 -8.28
C GLU A 32 -10.14 2.66 -8.97
N TYR A 33 -8.99 2.36 -9.59
CA TYR A 33 -8.29 3.25 -10.50
C TYR A 33 -7.75 2.49 -11.71
N TYR A 34 -8.18 2.92 -12.89
CA TYR A 34 -7.72 2.43 -14.20
C TYR A 34 -8.04 0.95 -14.47
N GLY A 35 -9.19 0.48 -14.02
CA GLY A 35 -9.67 -0.90 -14.11
C GLY A 35 -9.02 -1.83 -13.09
N VAL A 36 -8.49 -1.28 -11.99
CA VAL A 36 -7.78 -2.03 -10.96
C VAL A 36 -8.19 -1.53 -9.58
N GLU A 37 -8.58 -2.44 -8.71
CA GLU A 37 -8.84 -2.12 -7.30
C GLU A 37 -7.53 -2.07 -6.51
N TRP A 38 -7.38 -1.02 -5.71
CA TRP A 38 -6.22 -0.77 -4.87
C TRP A 38 -6.66 -0.56 -3.43
N ARG A 39 -5.85 -1.01 -2.48
CA ARG A 39 -6.08 -0.72 -1.05
C ARG A 39 -4.79 -0.58 -0.29
N MET A 40 -4.86 0.01 0.89
CA MET A 40 -3.76 0.05 1.84
C MET A 40 -3.99 -1.00 2.93
N LYS A 41 -2.90 -1.52 3.50
CA LYS A 41 -2.97 -2.29 4.75
C LYS A 41 -1.89 -1.87 5.72
N ALA A 42 -2.23 -1.85 7.01
CA ALA A 42 -1.31 -1.62 8.10
C ALA A 42 -1.23 -2.85 8.98
N CYS A 43 -0.05 -3.12 9.53
CA CYS A 43 0.20 -4.22 10.46
C CYS A 43 1.15 -3.73 11.55
N ARG A 44 0.83 -4.01 12.81
CA ARG A 44 1.77 -3.79 13.90
C ARG A 44 2.58 -5.07 14.11
N THR A 45 3.90 -4.95 14.16
CA THR A 45 4.83 -6.05 14.41
C THR A 45 5.81 -5.61 15.48
N LYS A 46 5.82 -6.22 16.67
CA LYS A 46 6.65 -5.80 17.82
C LYS A 46 6.68 -4.27 18.00
N GLU A 47 7.80 -3.65 17.62
CA GLU A 47 8.10 -2.23 17.77
C GLU A 47 7.84 -1.40 16.51
N HIS A 48 7.31 -2.00 15.46
CA HIS A 48 7.14 -1.38 14.15
C HIS A 48 5.69 -1.37 13.70
N LEU A 49 5.37 -0.34 12.91
CA LEU A 49 4.14 -0.25 12.16
C LEU A 49 4.49 -0.35 10.67
N GLN A 50 4.06 -1.43 10.05
CA GLN A 50 4.28 -1.71 8.65
C GLN A 50 3.10 -1.19 7.82
N PHE A 51 3.40 -0.57 6.69
CA PHE A 51 2.40 -0.05 5.75
C PHE A 51 2.65 -0.59 4.35
N TYR A 52 1.60 -1.16 3.77
CA TYR A 52 1.66 -1.76 2.45
C TYR A 52 0.63 -1.11 1.53
N PHE A 53 1.04 -0.95 0.28
CA PHE A 53 0.16 -0.59 -0.83
C PHE A 53 -0.13 -1.88 -1.60
N ASN A 54 -1.40 -2.21 -1.79
CA ASN A 54 -1.85 -3.50 -2.29
C ASN A 54 -2.68 -3.33 -3.57
N CYS A 55 -2.37 -4.15 -4.57
CA CYS A 55 -3.17 -4.32 -5.78
C CYS A 55 -4.10 -5.51 -5.57
N VAL A 56 -5.41 -5.32 -5.70
CA VAL A 56 -6.43 -6.36 -5.45
C VAL A 56 -6.76 -7.16 -6.71
N LYS A 57 -6.10 -6.87 -7.83
CA LYS A 57 -6.31 -7.59 -9.09
C LYS A 57 -5.96 -9.08 -8.94
N THR A 58 -6.86 -9.95 -9.37
CA THR A 58 -6.71 -11.40 -9.25
C THR A 58 -5.92 -12.00 -10.43
N ALA A 59 -5.43 -13.23 -10.26
CA ALA A 59 -4.76 -13.98 -11.31
C ALA A 59 -5.72 -14.60 -12.35
N GLU A 60 -7.03 -14.54 -12.09
CA GLU A 60 -8.08 -15.07 -12.98
C GLU A 60 -8.15 -14.30 -14.30
N VAL A 61 -7.62 -13.07 -14.34
CA VAL A 61 -7.55 -12.20 -15.52
C VAL A 61 -6.38 -12.59 -16.45
N GLY A 62 -5.64 -13.65 -16.13
CA GLY A 62 -4.44 -14.09 -16.88
C GLY A 62 -3.16 -13.42 -16.40
N LYS A 63 -2.06 -13.57 -17.16
CA LYS A 63 -0.75 -13.01 -16.79
C LYS A 63 -0.77 -11.49 -16.95
N TRP A 64 -0.45 -10.77 -15.89
CA TRP A 64 -0.32 -9.32 -15.92
C TRP A 64 0.76 -8.84 -14.95
N THR A 65 1.30 -7.66 -15.27
CA THR A 65 2.26 -6.93 -14.45
C THR A 65 1.90 -5.44 -14.46
N ILE A 66 1.96 -4.79 -13.30
CA ILE A 66 1.82 -3.36 -13.11
C ILE A 66 3.05 -2.86 -12.37
N GLU A 67 3.77 -1.93 -12.99
CA GLU A 67 4.86 -1.21 -12.35
C GLU A 67 4.34 0.15 -11.88
N ALA A 68 4.60 0.48 -10.62
CA ALA A 68 4.16 1.73 -10.03
C ALA A 68 5.32 2.42 -9.31
N GLN A 69 5.47 3.72 -9.56
CA GLN A 69 6.20 4.60 -8.65
C GLN A 69 5.21 5.07 -7.58
N ARG A 70 5.63 5.01 -6.32
CA ARG A 70 4.81 5.38 -5.18
C ARG A 70 5.54 6.33 -4.25
N LYS A 71 4.76 7.25 -3.70
CA LYS A 71 5.12 8.06 -2.53
C LYS A 71 4.14 7.74 -1.41
N GLN A 72 4.65 7.18 -0.33
CA GLN A 72 3.90 6.93 0.89
C GLN A 72 4.14 8.08 1.86
N VAL A 73 3.07 8.62 2.43
CA VAL A 73 3.14 9.67 3.44
C VAL A 73 2.35 9.19 4.65
N LEU A 74 3.04 9.06 5.78
CA LEU A 74 2.43 8.81 7.07
C LEU A 74 2.28 10.15 7.79
N LEU A 75 1.02 10.55 7.98
CA LEU A 75 0.67 11.74 8.72
C LEU A 75 0.36 11.35 10.17
N SER A 76 1.10 11.92 11.11
CA SER A 76 0.92 11.68 12.53
C SER A 76 0.51 12.97 13.23
N LYS A 77 -0.42 12.86 14.19
CA LYS A 77 -0.79 13.98 15.07
C LYS A 77 0.13 14.11 16.28
N SER A 78 0.81 13.03 16.66
CA SER A 78 1.59 12.92 17.90
C SER A 78 3.09 12.82 17.68
N THR A 79 3.53 12.58 16.44
CA THR A 79 4.94 12.45 16.07
C THR A 79 5.17 13.17 14.74
N GLU A 80 6.42 13.25 14.31
CA GLU A 80 6.77 13.77 13.00
C GLU A 80 6.13 12.97 11.86
N ASN A 81 5.77 13.68 10.80
CA ASN A 81 5.31 13.08 9.55
C ASN A 81 6.48 12.34 8.88
N ARG A 82 6.21 11.17 8.33
CA ARG A 82 7.21 10.38 7.61
C ARG A 82 6.80 10.25 6.15
N PHE A 83 7.76 10.24 5.25
CA PHE A 83 7.51 9.93 3.85
C PHE A 83 8.55 8.95 3.31
N LYS A 84 8.13 8.14 2.35
CA LYS A 84 9.00 7.21 1.64
C LYS A 84 8.60 7.17 0.18
N GLU A 85 9.57 7.20 -0.70
CA GLU A 85 9.38 7.03 -2.13
C GLU A 85 9.99 5.70 -2.56
N GLY A 86 9.46 5.11 -3.62
CA GLY A 86 9.99 3.86 -4.17
C GLY A 86 9.18 3.35 -5.34
N SER A 87 9.65 2.29 -5.96
CA SER A 87 8.90 1.54 -6.96
C SER A 87 8.29 0.28 -6.34
N ALA A 88 7.25 -0.25 -6.99
CA ALA A 88 6.67 -1.55 -6.70
C ALA A 88 6.20 -2.19 -8.00
N THR A 89 6.37 -3.51 -8.08
CA THR A 89 5.84 -4.32 -9.17
C THR A 89 4.77 -5.23 -8.60
N PHE A 90 3.58 -5.18 -9.19
CA PHE A 90 2.44 -6.03 -8.87
C PHE A 90 2.20 -6.96 -10.05
N GLY A 91 1.87 -8.21 -9.81
CA GLY A 91 1.61 -9.14 -10.90
C GLY A 91 1.23 -10.52 -10.41
N THR A 92 0.89 -11.39 -11.36
CA THR A 92 0.50 -12.79 -11.08
C THR A 92 1.68 -13.71 -10.79
N THR A 93 2.90 -13.28 -11.12
CA THR A 93 4.13 -14.02 -10.82
C THR A 93 4.73 -13.48 -9.54
N ASN A 94 4.62 -14.24 -8.44
CA ASN A 94 5.24 -13.93 -7.16
C ASN A 94 6.76 -13.79 -7.32
N THR A 95 7.28 -12.58 -7.38
CA THR A 95 8.68 -12.29 -7.02
C THR A 95 8.69 -11.56 -5.68
N PHE A 96 8.51 -12.33 -4.60
CA PHE A 96 8.90 -11.87 -3.27
C PHE A 96 10.43 -11.78 -3.25
N HIS A 97 10.99 -10.62 -3.60
CA HIS A 97 12.31 -10.25 -3.09
C HIS A 97 12.09 -9.63 -1.71
N GLY A 98 12.13 -10.48 -0.70
CA GLY A 98 12.38 -10.04 0.67
C GLY A 98 13.75 -9.39 0.70
N THR A 99 13.79 -8.16 1.21
CA THR A 99 15.02 -7.51 1.71
C THR A 99 15.00 -7.56 3.21
#